data_AF-A0A255XYK2-F1
#
_entry.id   AF-A0A255XYK2-F1
#
_cell.length_a   1.000
_cell.length_b   1.000
_cell.length_c   1.000
_cell.angle_alpha   90.00
_cell.angle_beta   90.00
_cell.angle_gamma   90.00
#
_symmetry.space_group_name_H-M   'P 1'
#
loop_
_entity.id
_entity.type
_entity.pdbx_description
1 polymer ?
#
loop_
_entity_poly.entity_id
_entity_poly.type
_entity_poly.pdbx_seq_one_letter_code
_entity_poly.pdbx_strand_id
1 'polypeptide(L)'
;MRSGLGRAKTPIKAGSGQTGLTDCRLRKRDAFNANTAALCSAARGPTNAPPNPWEEPMRIPVIAALGGAFLSTFAVAAGSPADLSAQWLTEGGKSRVEIGACPNAPTQLCGKIVWLREPTNPDGSPKVDKENSDETLKKRPILGLQMLRGFKWDGEKWDDGYIYNPEDGKEYDSVIRIKGPGELEVKGCVLFICKRQAWTDPKKGS
;
A
#
# COMPACT_ATOMS: atom_id res chain seq x y z
N MET A 1 -56.32 -53.91 -25.60
CA MET A 1 -56.83 -53.16 -24.42
C MET A 1 -56.24 -51.75 -24.51
N ARG A 2 -56.94 -50.83 -25.20
CA ARG A 2 -57.52 -49.56 -24.68
C ARG A 2 -56.52 -48.71 -23.88
N SER A 3 -55.91 -47.68 -24.46
CA SER A 3 -56.44 -46.31 -24.70
C SER A 3 -56.27 -45.38 -23.49
N GLY A 4 -55.61 -44.23 -23.67
CA GLY A 4 -55.63 -43.14 -22.71
C GLY A 4 -54.70 -41.96 -23.03
N LEU A 5 -55.05 -41.18 -24.06
CA LEU A 5 -54.58 -39.79 -24.22
C LEU A 5 -55.13 -38.91 -23.08
N GLY A 6 -54.41 -37.85 -22.69
CA GLY A 6 -54.98 -36.77 -21.89
C GLY A 6 -54.12 -35.51 -21.87
N ARG A 7 -54.48 -34.53 -22.71
CA ARG A 7 -53.94 -33.17 -22.82
C ARG A 7 -55.02 -32.19 -22.31
N ALA A 8 -54.69 -31.22 -21.46
CA ALA A 8 -55.43 -29.96 -21.26
C ALA A 8 -54.50 -28.96 -20.53
N LYS A 9 -54.01 -27.85 -21.11
CA LYS A 9 -54.66 -26.57 -21.48
C LYS A 9 -55.29 -25.79 -20.29
N THR A 10 -54.55 -24.76 -19.85
CA THR A 10 -54.90 -23.39 -19.37
C THR A 10 -56.30 -22.86 -19.77
N PRO A 11 -56.91 -21.77 -19.21
CA PRO A 11 -56.27 -20.44 -18.93
C PRO A 11 -56.97 -19.46 -17.90
N ILE A 12 -56.47 -18.20 -17.82
CA ILE A 12 -57.15 -16.89 -17.48
C ILE A 12 -57.50 -16.66 -15.97
N LYS A 13 -57.26 -15.52 -15.29
CA LYS A 13 -57.58 -14.08 -15.51
C LYS A 13 -56.77 -13.27 -14.46
N ALA A 14 -56.06 -12.17 -14.74
CA ALA A 14 -56.42 -10.86 -15.32
C ALA A 14 -57.25 -9.94 -14.40
N GLY A 15 -56.75 -8.71 -14.24
CA GLY A 15 -57.37 -7.55 -13.56
C GLY A 15 -56.34 -6.92 -12.61
N SER A 16 -55.93 -5.67 -12.69
CA SER A 16 -56.34 -4.44 -13.40
C SER A 16 -55.14 -3.48 -13.23
N GLY A 17 -54.61 -2.74 -14.20
CA GLY A 17 -55.30 -1.85 -15.13
C GLY A 17 -55.54 -0.48 -14.46
N GLN A 18 -54.57 0.43 -14.53
CA GLN A 18 -54.72 1.91 -14.49
C GLN A 18 -53.31 2.54 -14.62
N THR A 19 -52.92 2.98 -15.82
CA THR A 19 -52.98 4.38 -16.32
C THR A 19 -52.02 5.32 -15.58
N GLY A 20 -51.02 5.80 -16.31
CA GLY A 20 -50.00 6.71 -15.81
C GLY A 20 -50.51 8.11 -15.52
N LEU A 21 -49.68 8.86 -14.81
CA LEU A 21 -49.38 10.28 -14.97
C LEU A 21 -48.33 10.63 -13.91
N THR A 22 -47.25 11.26 -14.39
CA THR A 22 -46.48 12.32 -13.71
C THR A 22 -46.63 12.44 -12.19
N ASP A 23 -45.55 12.22 -11.42
CA ASP A 23 -45.02 13.21 -10.48
C ASP A 23 -43.71 12.70 -9.81
N CYS A 24 -42.68 13.53 -9.84
CA CYS A 24 -41.43 13.32 -9.08
C CYS A 24 -41.68 13.82 -7.65
N ARG A 25 -42.15 12.96 -6.74
CA ARG A 25 -42.19 13.34 -5.31
C ARG A 25 -41.97 12.16 -4.38
N LEU A 26 -40.80 12.16 -3.74
CA LEU A 26 -40.38 11.28 -2.66
C LEU A 26 -41.40 11.31 -1.50
N ARG A 27 -42.02 10.15 -1.19
CA ARG A 27 -42.59 9.90 0.14
C ARG A 27 -41.60 9.06 0.93
N LYS A 28 -41.04 9.67 1.99
CA LYS A 28 -40.32 8.99 3.07
C LYS A 28 -41.31 8.41 4.08
N ARG A 29 -41.12 7.14 4.43
CA ARG A 29 -41.50 6.40 5.66
C ARG A 29 -41.29 4.94 5.27
N ASP A 30 -40.21 4.29 5.70
CA ASP A 30 -40.11 3.72 7.04
C ASP A 30 -38.83 4.05 7.81
N ALA A 31 -38.96 3.93 9.12
CA ALA A 31 -38.04 4.39 10.14
C ALA A 31 -36.89 3.42 10.41
N PHE A 32 -35.67 3.95 10.51
CA PHE A 32 -34.65 3.42 11.41
C PHE A 32 -33.97 4.59 12.15
N ASN A 33 -33.84 4.34 13.44
CA ASN A 33 -33.53 5.21 14.57
C ASN A 33 -32.26 6.07 14.45
N ALA A 34 -32.38 7.39 14.67
CA ALA A 34 -31.27 8.29 15.00
C ALA A 34 -31.76 9.54 15.77
N ASN A 35 -31.05 9.82 16.87
CA ASN A 35 -30.80 11.13 17.49
C ASN A 35 -31.98 12.03 17.90
N THR A 36 -32.16 12.16 19.21
CA THR A 36 -32.86 13.26 19.86
C THR A 36 -32.05 14.56 19.74
N ALA A 37 -32.76 15.61 19.32
CA ALA A 37 -32.27 16.95 19.08
C ALA A 37 -32.27 17.83 20.34
N ALA A 38 -31.38 18.83 20.36
CA ALA A 38 -31.62 20.16 20.92
C ALA A 38 -30.56 21.12 20.33
N LEU A 39 -30.77 22.40 20.06
CA LEU A 39 -31.90 23.32 19.93
C LEU A 39 -31.28 24.61 19.32
N CYS A 40 -32.07 25.35 18.55
CA CYS A 40 -31.89 26.77 18.19
C CYS A 40 -30.63 27.22 17.42
N SER A 41 -30.82 27.42 16.12
CA SER A 41 -29.95 28.18 15.23
C SER A 41 -30.04 29.69 15.55
N ALA A 42 -28.91 30.30 15.94
CA ALA A 42 -28.80 31.74 16.14
C ALA A 42 -28.45 32.46 14.83
N ALA A 43 -29.30 33.40 14.44
CA ALA A 43 -29.08 34.33 13.35
C ALA A 43 -27.89 35.27 13.66
N ARG A 44 -26.92 35.37 12.75
CA ARG A 44 -25.89 36.40 12.76
C ARG A 44 -26.33 37.56 11.87
N GLY A 45 -26.67 38.70 12.47
CA GLY A 45 -26.81 39.97 11.77
C GLY A 45 -25.44 40.59 11.46
N PRO A 46 -25.33 41.47 10.45
CA PRO A 46 -24.10 42.18 10.15
C PRO A 46 -23.92 43.37 11.10
N THR A 47 -22.93 43.31 11.99
CA THR A 47 -22.50 44.47 12.77
C THR A 47 -21.50 45.29 11.94
N ASN A 48 -21.96 46.39 11.36
CA ASN A 48 -21.10 47.48 10.94
C ASN A 48 -20.57 48.18 12.20
N ALA A 49 -19.33 47.88 12.59
CA ALA A 49 -18.62 48.64 13.62
C ALA A 49 -17.76 49.72 12.93
N PRO A 50 -17.83 51.00 13.36
CA PRO A 50 -16.96 52.04 12.84
C PRO A 50 -15.50 51.85 13.30
N PRO A 51 -14.52 52.32 12.53
CA PRO A 51 -13.11 52.25 12.90
C PRO A 51 -12.81 53.08 14.15
N ASN A 52 -11.89 52.59 14.97
CA ASN A 52 -11.51 53.24 16.22
C ASN A 52 -10.58 54.46 15.99
N PRO A 53 -10.69 55.53 16.79
CA PRO A 53 -10.14 56.85 16.43
C PRO A 53 -8.68 57.14 16.86
N TRP A 54 -7.83 56.11 17.03
CA TRP A 54 -6.50 56.29 17.64
C TRP A 54 -5.34 55.80 16.78
N GLU A 55 -5.50 55.80 15.46
CA GLU A 55 -4.35 55.79 14.57
C GLU A 55 -3.76 57.20 14.48
N GLU A 56 -2.68 57.46 15.24
CA GLU A 56 -1.54 58.29 14.80
C GLU A 56 -0.23 57.83 15.49
N PRO A 57 0.94 57.99 14.83
CA PRO A 57 2.10 57.13 15.04
C PRO A 57 3.06 57.65 16.10
N MET A 58 3.20 56.92 17.21
CA MET A 58 4.24 57.19 18.20
C MET A 58 5.53 56.44 17.85
N ARG A 59 6.46 57.23 17.30
CA ARG A 59 7.88 56.93 17.11
C ARG A 59 8.54 56.55 18.45
N ILE A 60 9.15 55.37 18.53
CA ILE A 60 10.05 55.00 19.64
C ILE A 60 11.48 54.87 19.11
N PRO A 61 12.45 55.63 19.63
CA PRO A 61 13.86 55.50 19.27
C PRO A 61 14.57 54.42 20.11
N VAL A 62 15.45 53.69 19.41
CA VAL A 62 16.76 53.17 19.83
C VAL A 62 16.88 52.20 21.02
N ILE A 63 17.08 50.93 20.65
CA ILE A 63 18.12 49.96 21.07
C ILE A 63 18.38 49.79 22.59
N ALA A 64 17.90 48.67 23.13
CA ALA A 64 18.52 47.97 24.26
C ALA A 64 18.92 46.56 23.81
N ALA A 65 20.23 46.35 23.64
CA ALA A 65 20.83 45.07 23.29
C ALA A 65 20.76 44.10 24.47
N LEU A 66 19.93 43.06 24.35
CA LEU A 66 20.04 41.83 25.12
C LEU A 66 20.35 40.72 24.12
N GLY A 67 21.62 40.30 24.08
CA GLY A 67 22.13 39.29 23.16
C GLY A 67 21.47 37.93 23.39
N GLY A 68 20.42 37.64 22.63
CA GLY A 68 19.89 36.29 22.48
C GLY A 68 20.78 35.52 21.52
N ALA A 69 21.54 34.53 22.02
CA ALA A 69 22.20 33.55 21.18
C ALA A 69 21.11 32.73 20.45
N PHE A 70 20.82 33.12 19.22
CA PHE A 70 19.87 32.43 18.34
C PHE A 70 20.54 31.13 17.86
N LEU A 71 20.34 30.03 18.60
CA LEU A 71 20.71 28.70 18.11
C LEU A 71 19.85 28.40 16.87
N SER A 72 20.44 28.55 15.68
CA SER A 72 19.86 28.03 14.44
C SER A 72 19.94 26.51 14.46
N THR A 73 18.83 25.86 14.81
CA THR A 73 18.65 24.42 14.61
C THR A 73 18.57 24.16 13.11
N PHE A 74 19.65 23.69 12.50
CA PHE A 74 19.60 23.13 11.15
C PHE A 74 18.81 21.83 11.20
N ALA A 75 17.56 21.87 10.71
CA ALA A 75 16.79 20.66 10.48
C ALA A 75 17.41 19.91 9.29
N VAL A 76 18.03 18.77 9.55
CA VAL A 76 18.48 17.85 8.50
C VAL A 76 17.21 17.25 7.90
N ALA A 77 16.85 17.65 6.69
CA ALA A 77 15.75 17.03 5.96
C ALA A 77 16.17 15.59 5.59
N ALA A 78 15.69 14.60 6.35
CA ALA A 78 15.77 13.21 5.93
C ALA A 78 14.89 13.07 4.67
N GLY A 79 15.50 12.68 3.56
CA GLY A 79 14.77 12.44 2.31
C GLY A 79 13.69 11.38 2.53
N SER A 80 12.50 11.58 1.94
CA SER A 80 11.45 10.57 1.98
C SER A 80 11.97 9.23 1.42
N PRO A 81 11.54 8.09 1.99
CA PRO A 81 11.96 6.79 1.49
C PRO A 81 11.62 6.68 0.01
N ALA A 82 12.64 6.33 -0.78
CA ALA A 82 12.42 6.07 -2.19
C ALA A 82 11.47 4.88 -2.33
N ASP A 83 10.34 5.08 -2.99
CA ASP A 83 9.33 4.04 -3.17
C ASP A 83 9.85 2.97 -4.13
N LEU A 84 10.06 1.77 -3.60
CA LEU A 84 10.48 0.59 -4.35
C LEU A 84 9.32 -0.37 -4.60
N SER A 85 8.08 0.04 -4.33
CA SER A 85 6.89 -0.80 -4.42
C SER A 85 6.59 -1.16 -5.88
N ALA A 86 7.14 -2.27 -6.34
CA ALA A 86 7.04 -2.75 -7.71
C ALA A 86 7.44 -4.24 -7.78
N GLN A 87 7.29 -4.82 -8.97
CA GLN A 87 7.90 -6.12 -9.27
C GLN A 87 9.30 -5.90 -9.85
N TRP A 88 10.27 -6.61 -9.31
CA TRP A 88 11.67 -6.54 -9.72
C TRP A 88 12.13 -7.89 -10.24
N LEU A 89 12.82 -7.90 -11.37
CA LEU A 89 13.42 -9.08 -11.97
C LEU A 89 14.78 -9.32 -11.32
N THR A 90 14.99 -10.52 -10.79
CA THR A 90 16.28 -10.92 -10.23
C THR A 90 17.34 -11.06 -11.33
N GLU A 91 18.61 -10.97 -10.94
CA GLU A 91 19.74 -11.15 -11.86
C GLU A 91 19.63 -12.48 -12.63
N GLY A 92 19.89 -12.45 -13.93
CA GLY A 92 19.69 -13.60 -14.82
C GLY A 92 18.22 -13.93 -15.14
N GLY A 93 17.27 -13.16 -14.60
CA GLY A 93 15.84 -13.28 -14.91
C GLY A 93 15.22 -14.60 -14.46
N LYS A 94 15.67 -15.14 -13.32
CA LYS A 94 15.17 -16.40 -12.76
C LYS A 94 13.80 -16.24 -12.08
N SER A 95 13.55 -15.09 -11.46
CA SER A 95 12.34 -14.83 -10.67
C SER A 95 11.95 -13.35 -10.70
N ARG A 96 10.68 -13.06 -10.38
CA ARG A 96 10.22 -11.70 -10.06
C ARG A 96 9.80 -11.63 -8.61
N VAL A 97 10.22 -10.56 -7.96
CA VAL A 97 9.95 -10.28 -6.55
C VAL A 97 9.08 -9.04 -6.48
N GLU A 98 7.88 -9.17 -5.93
CA GLU A 98 7.05 -8.03 -5.59
C GLU A 98 7.54 -7.46 -4.27
N ILE A 99 8.02 -6.22 -4.31
CA ILE A 99 8.49 -5.44 -3.17
C ILE A 99 7.38 -4.47 -2.75
N GLY A 100 7.25 -4.24 -1.44
CA GLY A 100 6.33 -3.24 -0.89
C GLY A 100 6.44 -3.14 0.63
N ALA A 101 5.54 -2.35 1.23
CA ALA A 101 5.47 -2.21 2.69
C ALA A 101 5.16 -3.56 3.37
N CYS A 102 5.81 -3.83 4.50
CA CYS A 102 5.54 -5.02 5.28
C CYS A 102 4.12 -4.94 5.91
N PRO A 103 3.30 -6.02 5.88
CA PRO A 103 1.92 -6.00 6.38
C PRO A 103 1.75 -5.50 7.82
N ASN A 104 2.70 -5.83 8.70
CA ASN A 104 2.66 -5.49 10.13
C ASN A 104 3.65 -4.37 10.50
N ALA A 105 4.33 -3.79 9.52
CA ALA A 105 5.34 -2.75 9.71
C ALA A 105 5.39 -1.85 8.47
N PRO A 106 4.46 -0.90 8.31
CA PRO A 106 4.30 -0.14 7.05
C PRO A 106 5.48 0.78 6.72
N THR A 107 6.35 1.06 7.68
CA THR A 107 7.59 1.82 7.49
C THR A 107 8.77 0.94 7.07
N GLN A 108 8.59 -0.39 7.07
CA GLN A 108 9.58 -1.36 6.63
C GLN A 108 9.20 -1.92 5.28
N LEU A 109 10.21 -2.39 4.56
CA LEU A 109 10.06 -2.97 3.23
C LEU A 109 10.27 -4.49 3.29
N CYS A 110 9.36 -5.19 2.62
CA CYS A 110 9.31 -6.63 2.48
C CYS A 110 9.14 -7.00 1.01
N GLY A 111 9.37 -8.26 0.68
CA GLY A 111 9.20 -8.72 -0.69
C GLY A 111 8.95 -10.21 -0.78
N LYS A 112 8.15 -10.61 -1.76
CA LYS A 112 7.73 -11.99 -2.00
C LYS A 112 7.95 -12.39 -3.46
N ILE A 113 8.26 -13.66 -3.70
CA ILE A 113 8.42 -14.19 -5.04
C ILE A 113 7.02 -14.33 -5.67
N VAL A 114 6.77 -13.62 -6.78
CA VAL A 114 5.46 -13.63 -7.47
C VAL A 114 5.49 -14.30 -8.83
N TRP A 115 6.68 -14.60 -9.34
CA TRP A 115 6.85 -15.31 -10.59
C TRP A 115 8.21 -16.03 -10.62
N LEU A 116 8.23 -17.19 -11.27
CA LEU A 116 9.43 -17.98 -11.54
C LEU A 116 9.49 -18.25 -13.04
N ARG A 117 10.69 -18.21 -13.63
CA ARG A 117 10.90 -18.64 -15.02
C ARG A 117 10.52 -20.11 -15.22
N GLU A 118 10.86 -20.92 -14.22
CA GLU A 118 10.55 -22.34 -14.16
C GLU A 118 9.83 -22.62 -12.84
N PRO A 119 8.49 -22.54 -12.81
CA PRO A 119 7.71 -22.70 -11.58
C PRO A 119 7.57 -24.16 -11.12
N THR A 120 7.82 -25.12 -12.02
CA THR A 120 7.66 -26.56 -11.78
C THR A 120 8.95 -27.32 -12.05
N ASN A 121 9.06 -28.51 -11.47
CA ASN A 121 10.06 -29.51 -11.80
C ASN A 121 9.70 -30.22 -13.13
N PRO A 122 10.61 -31.03 -13.71
CA PRO A 122 10.33 -31.78 -14.94
C PRO A 122 9.14 -32.74 -14.84
N ASP A 123 8.80 -33.21 -13.64
CA ASP A 123 7.65 -34.07 -13.37
C ASP A 123 6.32 -33.29 -13.21
N GLY A 124 6.35 -31.96 -13.37
CA GLY A 124 5.19 -31.08 -13.22
C GLY A 124 4.87 -30.67 -11.78
N SER A 125 5.58 -31.19 -10.78
CA SER A 125 5.40 -30.77 -9.39
C SER A 125 5.88 -29.33 -9.16
N PRO A 126 5.24 -28.53 -8.28
CA PRO A 126 5.71 -27.19 -7.95
C PRO A 126 7.10 -27.22 -7.31
N LYS A 127 7.92 -26.19 -7.56
CA LYS A 127 9.17 -26.01 -6.81
C LYS A 127 8.86 -25.67 -5.35
N VAL A 128 9.49 -26.40 -4.44
CA VAL A 128 9.35 -26.23 -2.98
C VAL A 128 10.70 -25.87 -2.36
N ASP A 129 10.66 -25.36 -1.13
CA ASP A 129 11.79 -24.87 -0.36
C ASP A 129 12.71 -25.97 0.21
N LYS A 130 13.09 -26.93 -0.63
CA LYS A 130 13.74 -28.20 -0.23
C LYS A 130 15.04 -28.04 0.57
N GLU A 131 15.76 -26.92 0.40
CA GLU A 131 17.04 -26.65 1.05
C GLU A 131 16.88 -26.03 2.45
N ASN A 132 15.65 -25.72 2.88
CA ASN A 132 15.39 -25.14 4.19
C ASN A 132 15.88 -26.08 5.31
N SER A 133 16.54 -25.56 6.34
CA SER A 133 17.00 -26.36 7.47
C SER A 133 15.86 -26.88 8.35
N ASP A 134 14.71 -26.20 8.36
CA ASP A 134 13.50 -26.63 9.05
C ASP A 134 12.68 -27.58 8.15
N GLU A 135 12.57 -28.84 8.57
CA GLU A 135 11.82 -29.89 7.87
C GLU A 135 10.35 -29.52 7.60
N THR A 136 9.75 -28.69 8.46
CA THR A 136 8.35 -28.25 8.29
C THR A 136 8.21 -27.23 7.18
N LEU A 137 9.26 -26.46 6.89
CA LEU A 137 9.29 -25.43 5.86
C LEU A 137 9.68 -26.00 4.49
N LYS A 138 10.37 -27.14 4.43
CA LYS A 138 10.85 -27.74 3.16
C LYS A 138 9.78 -28.01 2.12
N LYS A 139 8.52 -28.19 2.55
CA LYS A 139 7.39 -28.51 1.67
C LYS A 139 6.63 -27.28 1.17
N ARG A 140 6.98 -26.07 1.65
CA ARG A 140 6.29 -24.85 1.22
C ARG A 140 6.69 -24.51 -0.23
N PRO A 141 5.75 -24.03 -1.07
CA PRO A 141 6.08 -23.56 -2.41
C PRO A 141 7.07 -22.39 -2.40
N ILE A 142 7.98 -22.34 -3.38
CA ILE A 142 8.85 -21.17 -3.59
C ILE A 142 8.04 -19.97 -4.09
N LEU A 143 7.03 -20.23 -4.93
CA LEU A 143 6.11 -19.18 -5.36
C LEU A 143 5.27 -18.70 -4.17
N GLY A 144 5.28 -17.38 -3.92
CA GLY A 144 4.64 -16.75 -2.76
C GLY A 144 5.54 -16.63 -1.53
N LEU A 145 6.74 -17.21 -1.55
CA LEU A 145 7.68 -17.17 -0.43
C LEU A 145 8.14 -15.72 -0.17
N GLN A 146 8.10 -15.29 1.09
CA GLN A 146 8.65 -14.00 1.52
C GLN A 146 10.18 -14.06 1.52
N MET A 147 10.79 -13.41 0.55
CA MET A 147 12.23 -13.45 0.30
C MET A 147 12.97 -12.27 0.96
N LEU A 148 12.31 -11.11 1.08
CA LEU A 148 12.88 -9.90 1.67
C LEU A 148 12.12 -9.52 2.94
N ARG A 149 12.84 -9.17 4.01
CA ARG A 149 12.24 -8.89 5.33
C ARG A 149 12.93 -7.73 6.03
N GLY A 150 12.13 -6.82 6.61
CA GLY A 150 12.58 -5.92 7.68
C GLY A 150 13.47 -4.75 7.25
N PHE A 151 13.54 -4.45 5.95
CA PHE A 151 14.37 -3.36 5.45
C PHE A 151 13.88 -2.00 5.97
N LYS A 152 14.81 -1.14 6.37
CA LYS A 152 14.53 0.21 6.85
C LYS A 152 15.24 1.23 5.98
N TRP A 153 14.57 2.35 5.73
CA TRP A 153 15.19 3.47 5.05
C TRP A 153 16.12 4.23 5.99
N ASP A 154 17.37 4.43 5.59
CA ASP A 154 18.37 5.19 6.35
C ASP A 154 18.58 6.63 5.84
N GLY A 155 17.90 7.02 4.76
CA GLY A 155 18.08 8.30 4.05
C GLY A 155 18.74 8.17 2.67
N GLU A 156 19.41 7.05 2.39
CA GLU A 156 20.12 6.79 1.13
C GLU A 156 19.74 5.42 0.54
N LYS A 157 19.55 4.43 1.39
CA LYS A 157 19.36 3.04 1.03
C LYS A 157 18.40 2.34 2.00
N TRP A 158 17.96 1.17 1.58
CA TRP A 158 17.21 0.26 2.44
C TRP A 158 18.21 -0.72 3.07
N ASP A 159 18.37 -0.67 4.39
CA ASP A 159 19.35 -1.42 5.18
C ASP A 159 18.67 -2.18 6.33
N ASP A 160 19.45 -2.87 7.18
CA ASP A 160 18.99 -3.70 8.32
C ASP A 160 18.02 -4.83 7.94
N GLY A 161 17.95 -5.14 6.64
CA GLY A 161 17.05 -6.14 6.10
C GLY A 161 17.70 -7.50 6.02
N TYR A 162 16.86 -8.51 5.78
CA TYR A 162 17.30 -9.87 5.52
C TYR A 162 16.78 -10.34 4.16
N ILE A 163 17.60 -11.10 3.45
CA ILE A 163 17.22 -11.82 2.23
C ILE A 163 17.37 -13.32 2.42
N TYR A 164 16.29 -14.05 2.20
CA TYR A 164 16.28 -15.51 2.17
C TYR A 164 16.57 -16.02 0.76
N ASN A 165 17.45 -17.00 0.60
CA ASN A 165 17.72 -17.65 -0.67
C ASN A 165 17.23 -19.12 -0.65
N PRO A 166 16.14 -19.46 -1.37
CA PRO A 166 15.65 -20.83 -1.42
C PRO A 166 16.58 -21.78 -2.21
N GLU A 167 17.58 -21.27 -2.95
CA GLU A 167 18.55 -22.12 -3.66
C GLU A 167 19.59 -22.76 -2.71
N ASP A 168 19.82 -22.17 -1.53
CA ASP A 168 20.76 -22.69 -0.52
C ASP A 168 20.16 -22.80 0.89
N GLY A 169 18.90 -22.41 1.05
CA GLY A 169 18.15 -22.49 2.31
C GLY A 169 18.58 -21.48 3.37
N LYS A 170 19.40 -20.49 3.03
CA LYS A 170 20.00 -19.55 3.99
C LYS A 170 19.41 -18.16 3.94
N GLU A 171 19.61 -17.45 5.03
CA GLU A 171 19.28 -16.04 5.15
C GLU A 171 20.55 -15.22 5.33
N TYR A 172 20.54 -14.03 4.73
CA TYR A 172 21.68 -13.13 4.65
C TYR A 172 21.28 -11.72 5.09
N ASP A 173 22.18 -11.04 5.80
CA ASP A 173 22.07 -9.60 6.04
C ASP A 173 22.11 -8.87 4.70
N SER A 174 21.22 -7.91 4.50
CA SER A 174 20.95 -7.38 3.17
C SER A 174 20.74 -5.89 3.11
N VAL A 175 21.23 -5.32 2.00
CA VAL A 175 21.11 -3.89 1.67
C VAL A 175 20.62 -3.74 0.24
N ILE A 176 19.64 -2.87 0.02
CA ILE A 176 19.13 -2.53 -1.30
C ILE A 176 19.46 -1.06 -1.60
N ARG A 177 20.18 -0.83 -2.69
CA ARG A 177 20.50 0.50 -3.22
C ARG A 177 19.82 0.72 -4.56
N ILE A 178 19.36 1.94 -4.80
CA ILE A 178 18.91 2.37 -6.12
C ILE A 178 20.15 2.81 -6.90
N LYS A 179 20.40 2.20 -8.06
CA LYS A 179 21.55 2.53 -8.92
C LYS A 179 21.18 3.50 -10.03
N GLY A 180 19.93 3.46 -10.46
CA GLY A 180 19.41 4.34 -11.48
C GLY A 180 17.93 4.05 -11.78
N PRO A 181 17.37 4.69 -12.82
CA PRO A 181 15.99 4.44 -13.22
C PRO A 181 15.76 2.98 -13.57
N GLY A 182 15.03 2.26 -12.71
CA GLY A 182 14.69 0.85 -12.96
C GLY A 182 15.81 -0.14 -12.65
N GLU A 183 16.84 0.26 -11.90
CA GLU A 183 17.94 -0.62 -11.51
C GLU A 183 18.18 -0.55 -10.00
N LEU A 184 18.23 -1.74 -9.37
CA LEU A 184 18.61 -1.92 -7.97
C LEU A 184 19.89 -2.74 -7.87
N GLU A 185 20.73 -2.40 -6.90
CA GLU A 185 21.73 -3.30 -6.36
C GLU A 185 21.18 -3.93 -5.08
N VAL A 186 21.06 -5.25 -5.07
CA VAL A 186 20.72 -6.03 -3.88
C VAL A 186 21.97 -6.75 -3.41
N LYS A 187 22.42 -6.45 -2.19
CA LYS A 187 23.64 -7.01 -1.60
C LYS A 187 23.28 -7.90 -0.42
N GLY A 188 23.68 -9.17 -0.44
CA GLY A 188 23.59 -10.09 0.71
C GLY A 188 24.97 -10.39 1.30
N CYS A 189 25.10 -10.47 2.62
CA CYS A 189 26.35 -10.71 3.35
C CYS A 189 26.23 -11.85 4.36
N VAL A 190 27.33 -12.58 4.55
CA VAL A 190 27.59 -13.43 5.73
C VAL A 190 28.91 -12.96 6.33
N LEU A 191 28.88 -12.45 7.56
CA LEU A 191 30.06 -11.91 8.23
C LEU A 191 30.79 -10.89 7.33
N PHE A 192 31.98 -11.24 6.84
CA PHE A 192 32.83 -10.38 5.99
C PHE A 192 32.71 -10.67 4.49
N ILE A 193 31.93 -11.67 4.07
CA ILE A 193 31.77 -12.05 2.65
C ILE A 193 30.41 -11.56 2.16
N CYS A 194 30.41 -10.73 1.12
CA CYS A 194 29.18 -10.22 0.50
C CYS A 194 29.12 -10.56 -1.00
N LYS A 195 27.91 -10.76 -1.49
CA LYS A 195 27.58 -10.84 -2.92
C LYS A 195 26.58 -9.76 -3.29
N ARG A 196 26.69 -9.22 -4.49
CA ARG A 196 25.78 -8.22 -5.05
C ARG A 196 25.09 -8.78 -6.28
N GLN A 197 23.86 -8.37 -6.49
CA GLN A 197 23.07 -8.66 -7.67
C GLN A 197 22.46 -7.38 -8.22
N ALA A 198 22.42 -7.27 -9.55
CA ALA A 198 21.68 -6.23 -10.24
C ALA A 198 20.27 -6.73 -10.54
N TRP A 199 19.26 -6.05 -10.01
CA TRP A 199 17.85 -6.34 -10.28
C TRP A 199 17.26 -5.22 -11.13
N THR A 200 16.34 -5.57 -12.02
CA THR A 200 15.79 -4.63 -13.00
C THR A 200 14.28 -4.55 -12.94
N ASP A 201 13.73 -3.36 -13.22
CA ASP A 201 12.29 -3.18 -13.42
C ASP A 201 11.92 -3.76 -14.81
N PRO A 202 11.10 -4.83 -14.86
CA PRO A 202 10.72 -5.47 -16.12
C PRO A 202 9.91 -4.55 -17.05
N LYS A 203 9.38 -3.41 -16.56
CA LYS A 203 8.68 -2.42 -17.37
C LYS A 203 9.59 -1.37 -18.01
N LYS A 204 10.83 -1.21 -17.52
CA LYS A 204 11.79 -0.21 -18.00
C LYS A 204 12.90 -0.82 -18.87
N GLY A 205 12.99 -2.15 -18.92
CA GLY A 205 14.00 -2.90 -19.67
C GLY A 205 13.52 -3.52 -20.99
N SER A 206 12.45 -2.99 -21.62
CA SER A 206 11.98 -3.42 -22.94
C SER A 206 11.96 -2.29 -23.95
#